data_AF-A0A7Y0AMK3-F1
#
_entry.id   AF-A0A7Y0AMK3-F1
#
_cell.length_a   1.000
_cell.length_b   1.000
_cell.length_c   1.000
_cell.angle_alpha   90.00
_cell.angle_beta   90.00
_cell.angle_gamma   90.00
#
_symmetry.space_group_name_H-M   'P 1'
#
loop_
_entity.id
_entity.type
_entity.pdbx_description
1 polymer ?
#
loop_
_entity_poly.entity_id
_entity_poly.type
_entity_poly.pdbx_seq_one_letter_code
_entity_poly.pdbx_strand_id
1 'polypeptide(L)'
;MRSIAQRHRTKVSRPAKTIAKSSAIENKPLYLPIQKVYFDQIESGIKKIEYRDDTPHYQSRFLNKNGELRNHKVLLIQEGYHDDARRMLVEILDIEHKQQFETHLGQIIERINF
;
A
#
# COMPACT_ATOMS: atom_id res chain seq x y z
N MET A 1 -15.20 4.95 -52.35
CA MET A 1 -14.87 5.80 -51.19
C MET A 1 -15.16 4.99 -49.92
N ARG A 2 -14.14 4.63 -49.12
CA ARG A 2 -14.30 3.86 -47.87
C ARG A 2 -14.17 4.83 -46.69
N SER A 3 -15.20 4.96 -45.86
CA SER A 3 -15.14 5.78 -44.65
C SER A 3 -14.32 5.07 -43.58
N ILE A 4 -13.27 5.74 -43.11
CA ILE A 4 -12.47 5.30 -41.96
C ILE A 4 -13.21 5.82 -40.72
N ALA A 5 -13.94 4.93 -40.04
CA ALA A 5 -14.54 5.27 -38.75
C ALA A 5 -13.42 5.42 -37.71
N GLN A 6 -13.04 6.68 -37.43
CA GLN A 6 -12.17 7.04 -36.32
C GLN A 6 -12.82 6.61 -35.00
N ARG A 7 -12.34 5.51 -34.41
CA ARG A 7 -12.68 5.12 -33.05
C ARG A 7 -12.02 6.10 -32.08
N HIS A 8 -12.72 7.19 -31.74
CA HIS A 8 -12.36 7.99 -30.58
C HIS A 8 -12.49 7.14 -29.33
N ARG A 9 -11.35 6.68 -28.78
CA ARG A 9 -11.29 6.08 -27.44
C ARG A 9 -11.52 7.22 -26.45
N THR A 10 -12.76 7.42 -26.02
CA THR A 10 -13.07 8.28 -24.90
C THR A 10 -12.37 7.71 -23.67
N LYS A 11 -11.45 8.49 -23.06
CA LYS A 11 -10.93 8.21 -21.73
C LYS A 11 -12.10 8.39 -20.76
N VAL A 12 -12.86 7.32 -20.51
CA VAL A 12 -13.84 7.30 -19.42
C VAL A 12 -13.03 7.37 -18.13
N SER A 13 -12.98 8.54 -17.50
CA SER A 13 -12.41 8.67 -16.16
C SER A 13 -13.28 7.85 -15.21
N ARG A 14 -12.73 6.74 -14.70
CA ARG A 14 -13.41 5.98 -13.64
C ARG A 14 -13.55 6.91 -12.44
N PRO A 15 -14.75 7.08 -11.86
CA PRO A 15 -14.91 7.83 -10.62
C PRO A 15 -14.04 7.20 -9.53
N ALA A 16 -13.35 8.03 -8.75
CA ALA A 16 -12.52 7.58 -7.65
C ALA A 16 -13.39 6.81 -6.64
N LYS A 17 -13.12 5.51 -6.47
CA LYS A 17 -13.84 4.65 -5.55
C LYS A 17 -13.27 4.88 -4.16
N THR A 18 -13.97 5.65 -3.32
CA THR A 18 -13.55 5.81 -1.91
C THR A 18 -13.98 4.56 -1.14
N ILE A 19 -13.02 3.82 -0.59
CA ILE A 19 -13.29 2.64 0.23
C ILE A 19 -13.46 3.06 1.70
N ALA A 20 -14.52 2.57 2.35
CA ALA A 20 -14.77 2.82 3.76
C ALA A 20 -13.68 2.20 4.65
N LYS A 21 -13.34 2.85 5.77
CA LYS A 21 -12.37 2.34 6.75
C LYS A 21 -13.08 1.54 7.84
N SER A 22 -12.53 0.39 8.18
CA SER A 22 -13.03 -0.43 9.29
C SER A 22 -12.66 0.20 10.63
N SER A 23 -13.54 0.13 11.62
CA SER A 23 -13.26 0.61 12.98
C SER A 23 -12.43 -0.38 13.80
N ALA A 24 -12.51 -1.68 13.48
CA ALA A 24 -11.83 -2.75 14.19
C ALA A 24 -10.32 -2.74 13.92
N ILE A 25 -9.52 -2.56 14.98
CA ILE A 25 -8.06 -2.55 14.90
C ILE A 25 -7.53 -3.96 14.62
N GLU A 26 -6.60 -4.07 13.68
CA GLU A 26 -5.92 -5.33 13.37
C GLU A 26 -4.78 -5.59 14.36
N ASN A 27 -4.79 -6.78 14.97
CA ASN A 27 -3.76 -7.19 15.94
C ASN A 27 -2.42 -7.51 15.27
N LYS A 28 -2.42 -7.87 13.98
CA LYS A 28 -1.23 -8.23 13.24
C LYS A 28 -0.73 -7.04 12.42
N PRO A 29 0.60 -6.80 12.33
CA PRO A 29 1.15 -5.81 11.43
C PRO A 29 0.77 -6.12 9.98
N LEU A 30 0.60 -5.06 9.19
CA LEU A 30 0.55 -5.19 7.74
C LEU A 30 1.96 -5.54 7.24
N TYR A 31 2.12 -6.72 6.66
CA TYR A 31 3.43 -7.16 6.13
C TYR A 31 3.58 -6.80 4.65
N LEU A 32 4.66 -6.10 4.30
CA LEU A 32 4.99 -5.73 2.93
C LEU A 32 6.50 -5.90 2.61
N PRO A 33 6.88 -6.80 1.68
CA PRO A 33 8.21 -6.79 1.11
C PRO A 33 8.35 -5.61 0.13
N ILE A 34 9.44 -4.86 0.21
CA ILE A 34 9.74 -3.69 -0.64
C ILE A 34 11.14 -3.78 -1.25
N GLN A 35 11.37 -3.04 -2.32
CA GLN A 35 12.69 -2.89 -2.92
C GLN A 35 13.60 -2.06 -1.99
N LYS A 36 14.90 -2.38 -1.98
CA LYS A 36 15.92 -1.73 -1.15
C LYS A 36 15.86 -0.20 -1.21
N VAL A 37 15.74 0.37 -2.41
CA VAL A 37 15.71 1.83 -2.59
C VAL A 37 14.60 2.48 -1.76
N TYR A 38 13.41 1.89 -1.74
CA TYR A 38 12.30 2.41 -0.94
C TYR A 38 12.46 2.12 0.54
N PHE A 39 13.06 0.97 0.88
CA PHE A 39 13.39 0.64 2.27
C PHE A 39 14.33 1.69 2.86
N ASP A 40 15.44 1.98 2.19
CA ASP A 40 16.42 2.98 2.63
C ASP A 40 15.81 4.39 2.69
N GLN A 41 14.91 4.73 1.75
CA GLN A 41 14.20 6.02 1.77
C GLN A 41 13.22 6.13 2.95
N ILE A 42 12.56 5.04 3.35
CA ILE A 42 11.71 5.02 4.54
C ILE A 42 12.59 5.10 5.79
N GLU A 43 13.69 4.34 5.82
CA GLU A 43 14.64 4.31 6.93
C GLU A 43 15.20 5.70 7.26
N SER A 44 15.62 6.41 6.22
CA SER A 44 16.15 7.78 6.30
C SER A 44 15.06 8.84 6.53
N GLY A 45 13.79 8.44 6.48
CA GLY A 45 12.65 9.33 6.68
C GLY A 45 12.30 10.20 5.47
N ILE A 46 12.90 9.99 4.30
CA ILE A 46 12.60 10.72 3.06
C ILE A 46 11.22 10.31 2.52
N LYS A 47 10.93 9.01 2.47
CA LYS A 47 9.66 8.48 1.97
C LYS A 47 8.66 8.34 3.12
N LYS A 48 7.55 9.09 3.03
CA LYS A 48 6.49 9.14 4.04
C LYS A 48 5.21 8.39 3.66
N ILE A 49 5.12 7.90 2.43
CA ILE A 49 3.96 7.17 1.92
C ILE A 49 4.43 5.95 1.14
N GLU A 50 3.89 4.78 1.46
CA GLU A 50 4.06 3.55 0.68
C GLU A 50 2.83 3.31 -0.20
N TYR A 51 3.07 3.00 -1.48
CA TYR A 51 2.03 2.84 -2.48
C TYR A 51 1.96 1.38 -2.94
N ARG A 52 0.75 0.84 -3.10
CA ARG A 52 0.53 -0.50 -3.68
C ARG A 52 -0.67 -0.52 -4.61
N ASP A 53 -0.49 -1.16 -5.77
CA ASP A 53 -1.53 -1.27 -6.79
C ASP A 53 -2.81 -1.95 -6.26
N ASP A 54 -3.95 -1.59 -6.85
CA ASP A 54 -5.25 -2.22 -6.58
C ASP A 54 -5.38 -3.59 -7.29
N THR A 55 -4.51 -4.54 -6.91
CA THR A 55 -4.53 -5.91 -7.40
C THR A 55 -5.17 -6.85 -6.39
N PRO A 56 -5.71 -8.02 -6.81
CA PRO A 56 -6.27 -9.00 -5.87
C PRO A 56 -5.30 -9.40 -4.75
N HIS A 57 -3.99 -9.44 -5.04
CA HIS A 57 -2.95 -9.70 -4.05
C HIS A 57 -2.97 -8.66 -2.92
N TYR A 58 -2.94 -7.36 -3.25
CA TYR A 58 -2.95 -6.30 -2.24
C TYR A 58 -4.33 -6.08 -1.63
N GLN A 59 -5.41 -6.23 -2.40
CA GLN A 59 -6.78 -6.21 -1.86
C GLN A 59 -6.94 -7.21 -0.72
N SER A 60 -6.41 -8.42 -0.83
CA SER A 60 -6.47 -9.43 0.25
C SER A 60 -5.78 -9.01 1.55
N ARG A 61 -4.78 -8.12 1.45
CA ARG A 61 -4.00 -7.60 2.59
C ARG A 61 -4.61 -6.33 3.18
N PHE A 62 -5.15 -5.46 2.35
CA PHE A 62 -5.67 -4.14 2.77
C PHE A 62 -7.18 -4.15 3.07
N LEU A 63 -7.95 -5.09 2.51
CA LEU A 63 -9.40 -5.14 2.66
C LEU A 63 -9.83 -6.29 3.56
N ASN A 64 -10.86 -6.05 4.36
CA ASN A 64 -11.55 -7.08 5.12
C ASN A 64 -12.62 -7.79 4.26
N LYS A 65 -13.33 -8.76 4.83
CA LYS A 65 -14.37 -9.53 4.12
C LYS A 65 -15.55 -8.67 3.65
N ASN A 66 -15.77 -7.51 4.28
CA ASN A 66 -16.83 -6.58 3.93
C ASN A 66 -16.39 -5.59 2.84
N GLY A 67 -15.13 -5.67 2.38
CA GLY A 67 -14.56 -4.74 1.42
C GLY A 67 -14.14 -3.40 2.01
N GLU A 68 -14.01 -3.29 3.33
CA GLU A 68 -13.53 -2.09 4.02
C GLU A 68 -12.01 -2.14 4.19
N LEU A 69 -11.35 -0.99 4.25
CA LEU A 69 -9.93 -0.89 4.60
C LEU A 69 -9.69 -1.37 6.03
N ARG A 70 -8.79 -2.33 6.18
CA ARG A 70 -8.34 -2.83 7.47
C ARG A 70 -7.59 -1.75 8.25
N ASN A 71 -7.84 -1.67 9.55
CA ASN A 71 -7.25 -0.67 10.42
C ASN A 71 -5.96 -1.20 11.07
N HIS A 72 -4.92 -1.39 10.25
CA HIS A 72 -3.58 -1.71 10.74
C HIS A 72 -2.92 -0.45 11.34
N LYS A 73 -2.30 -0.60 12.51
CA LYS A 73 -1.55 0.48 13.17
C LYS A 73 -0.04 0.39 12.99
N VAL A 74 0.44 -0.77 12.54
CA VAL A 74 1.86 -1.04 12.36
C VAL A 74 2.08 -1.71 11.02
N LEU A 75 3.10 -1.25 10.30
CA LEU A 75 3.60 -1.81 9.06
C LEU A 75 4.93 -2.52 9.33
N LEU A 76 5.00 -3.81 9.00
CA LEU A 76 6.25 -4.55 8.95
C LEU A 76 6.76 -4.55 7.50
N ILE A 77 7.82 -3.78 7.24
CA ILE A 77 8.48 -3.78 5.94
C ILE A 77 9.71 -4.67 5.95
N GLN A 78 9.91 -5.42 4.86
CA GLN A 78 11.08 -6.28 4.63
C GLN A 78 11.80 -5.82 3.36
N GLU A 79 13.13 -5.74 3.42
CA GLU A 79 13.96 -5.52 2.23
C GLU A 79 14.02 -6.82 1.39
N GLY A 80 13.31 -6.85 0.27
CA GLY A 80 13.30 -8.01 -0.63
C GLY A 80 12.64 -9.26 -0.01
N TYR A 81 13.08 -10.44 -0.44
CA TYR A 81 12.43 -11.73 -0.15
C TYR A 81 13.34 -12.78 0.51
N HIS A 82 14.57 -12.42 0.92
CA HIS A 82 15.49 -13.36 1.55
C HIS A 82 15.24 -13.48 3.07
N ASP A 83 15.63 -14.62 3.64
CA ASP A 83 15.31 -14.96 5.04
C ASP A 83 15.99 -14.04 6.06
N ASP A 84 17.23 -13.64 5.76
CA ASP A 84 18.03 -12.73 6.59
C ASP A 84 17.87 -11.26 6.18
N ALA A 85 16.68 -10.91 5.64
CA ALA A 85 16.40 -9.56 5.22
C ALA A 85 16.31 -8.59 6.39
N ARG A 86 16.83 -7.37 6.17
CA ARG A 86 16.57 -6.24 7.04
C ARG A 86 15.07 -5.99 7.09
N ARG A 87 14.55 -5.76 8.29
CA ARG A 87 13.13 -5.47 8.52
C ARG A 87 12.99 -4.30 9.46
N MET A 88 11.93 -3.52 9.30
CA MET A 88 11.57 -2.53 10.30
C MET A 88 10.06 -2.47 10.52
N LEU A 89 9.68 -2.19 11.77
CA LEU A 89 8.32 -1.85 12.13
C LEU A 89 8.17 -0.33 12.06
N VAL A 90 7.13 0.11 11.35
CA VAL A 90 6.82 1.52 11.14
C VAL A 90 5.38 1.77 11.56
N GLU A 91 5.15 2.87 12.26
CA GLU A 91 3.81 3.32 12.59
C GLU A 91 3.00 3.63 11.33
N ILE A 92 1.73 3.24 11.30
CA ILE A 92 0.78 3.63 10.28
C ILE A 92 -0.07 4.77 10.81
N LEU A 93 0.09 5.95 10.20
CA LEU A 93 -0.71 7.13 10.53
C LEU A 93 -2.09 7.04 9.88
N ASP A 94 -2.14 6.60 8.63
CA ASP A 94 -3.39 6.40 7.90
C ASP A 94 -3.23 5.43 6.71
N ILE A 95 -4.35 4.84 6.29
CA ILE A 95 -4.45 4.09 5.04
C ILE A 95 -5.62 4.64 4.22
N GLU A 96 -5.35 5.01 2.98
CA GLU A 96 -6.34 5.46 2.03
C GLU A 96 -6.37 4.58 0.78
N HIS A 97 -7.51 4.57 0.10
CA HIS A 97 -7.63 3.98 -1.24
C HIS A 97 -8.22 5.03 -2.17
N LYS A 98 -7.43 5.38 -3.19
CA LYS A 98 -7.82 6.31 -4.27
C LYS A 98 -7.81 5.56 -5.60
N GLN A 99 -6.67 5.57 -6.28
CA GLN A 99 -6.39 4.73 -7.46
C GLN A 99 -5.58 3.48 -7.08
N GLN A 100 -4.86 3.58 -5.97
CA GLN A 100 -4.00 2.57 -5.37
C GLN A 100 -4.11 2.71 -3.85
N PHE A 101 -3.60 1.72 -3.11
CA PHE A 101 -3.48 1.80 -1.66
C PHE A 101 -2.34 2.75 -1.29
N GLU A 102 -2.61 3.68 -0.37
CA GLU A 102 -1.65 4.65 0.15
C GLU A 102 -1.52 4.41 1.66
N THR A 103 -0.34 4.02 2.13
CA THR A 103 -0.04 3.84 3.56
C THR A 103 0.83 5.00 4.03
N HIS A 104 0.29 5.87 4.87
CA HIS A 104 0.99 7.01 5.45
C HIS A 104 1.81 6.55 6.64
N LEU A 105 3.11 6.84 6.59
CA LEU A 105 4.12 6.29 7.49
C LEU A 105 4.48 7.31 8.58
N GLY A 106 4.48 6.84 9.83
CA GLY A 106 4.87 7.59 11.02
C GLY A 106 6.31 7.29 11.43
N GLN A 107 6.52 7.08 12.72
CA GLN A 107 7.85 6.81 13.27
C GLN A 107 8.28 5.35 13.05
N ILE A 108 9.60 5.13 12.96
CA ILE A 108 10.17 3.78 13.00
C ILE A 108 10.14 3.32 14.46
N ILE A 109 9.46 2.21 14.71
CA ILE A 109 9.28 1.61 16.03
C ILE A 109 10.48 0.70 16.36
N GLU A 110 10.88 -0.15 15.41
CA GLU A 110 11.92 -1.16 15.63
C GLU A 110 12.67 -1.46 14.33
N ARG A 111 13.96 -1.77 14.44
CA ARG A 111 14.85 -2.25 13.38
C ARG A 111 15.31 -3.66 13.71
N ILE A 112 15.20 -4.58 12.75
CA ILE A 112 15.45 -6.02 12.91
C ILE A 112 16.44 -6.47 11.84
N ASN A 113 17.44 -7.28 12.23
CA ASN A 113 18.52 -7.78 11.36
C ASN A 113 19.33 -6.66 10.70
N PHE A 114 19.78 -5.67 11.47
CA PHE A 114 20.62 -4.56 11.01
C PHE A 114 22.08 -4.75 11.37
#